data_AF-A0A1H9C8T8-F1
#
_entry.id   AF-A0A1H9C8T8-F1
#
_cell.length_a   1.000
_cell.length_b   1.000
_cell.length_c   1.000
_cell.angle_alpha   90.00
_cell.angle_beta   90.00
_cell.angle_gamma   90.00
#
_symmetry.space_group_name_H-M   'P 1'
#
loop_
_entity.id
_entity.type
_entity.pdbx_description
1 polymer ?
#
loop_
_entity_poly.entity_id
_entity_poly.type
_entity_poly.pdbx_seq_one_letter_code
_entity_poly.pdbx_strand_id
1 'polypeptide(L)' 'MPTELAALAAGVSRATVRKWASRGKLTRYGRPGRAEYDLEEIREILEGKR' A
#
# COMPACT_ATOMS: atom_id res chain seq x y z
N MET A 1 -4.64 6.17 -3.63
CA MET A 1 -5.88 5.56 -3.10
C MET A 1 -5.78 5.19 -1.61
N PRO A 2 -6.86 5.26 -0.81
CA PRO A 2 -6.84 5.01 0.63
C PRO A 2 -6.39 3.59 1.04
N THR A 3 -5.95 3.42 2.30
CA THR A 3 -5.48 2.11 2.83
C THR A 3 -6.46 0.96 2.65
N GLU A 4 -7.75 1.23 2.78
CA GLU A 4 -8.80 0.21 2.61
C GLU A 4 -8.90 -0.28 1.16
N LEU A 5 -8.85 0.64 0.20
CA LEU A 5 -8.87 0.29 -1.22
C LEU A 5 -7.58 -0.41 -1.65
N ALA A 6 -6.43 0.01 -1.12
CA ALA A 6 -5.17 -0.68 -1.33
C ALA A 6 -5.21 -2.13 -0.81
N ALA A 7 -5.78 -2.33 0.38
CA ALA A 7 -5.94 -3.66 0.97
C ALA A 7 -6.87 -4.56 0.13
N LEU A 8 -7.98 -3.99 -0.34
CA LEU A 8 -8.93 -4.69 -1.22
C LEU A 8 -8.28 -5.07 -2.56
N ALA A 9 -7.60 -4.13 -3.21
CA ALA A 9 -6.93 -4.36 -4.49
C ALA A 9 -5.85 -5.44 -4.40
N ALA A 10 -5.12 -5.49 -3.28
CA ALA A 10 -4.05 -6.46 -3.05
C ALA A 10 -4.53 -7.79 -2.44
N GLY A 11 -5.80 -7.92 -2.05
CA GLY A 11 -6.31 -9.12 -1.37
C GLY A 11 -5.66 -9.40 -0.01
N VAL A 12 -5.24 -8.35 0.72
CA VAL A 12 -4.54 -8.47 2.02
C VAL A 12 -5.19 -7.62 3.10
N SER A 13 -4.77 -7.79 4.34
CA SER A 13 -5.23 -6.94 5.45
C SER A 13 -4.69 -5.50 5.34
N ARG A 14 -5.43 -4.53 5.90
CA ARG A 14 -4.95 -3.14 6.09
C ARG A 14 -3.64 -3.09 6.88
N ALA A 15 -3.43 -4.02 7.80
CA ALA A 15 -2.19 -4.11 8.59
C ALA A 15 -0.99 -4.51 7.71
N THR A 16 -1.20 -5.39 6.72
CA THR A 16 -0.17 -5.79 5.74
C THR A 16 0.28 -4.60 4.90
N VAL A 17 -0.67 -3.81 4.36
CA VAL A 17 -0.37 -2.58 3.60
C VAL A 17 0.44 -1.59 4.44
N ARG A 18 0.06 -1.38 5.71
CA ARG A 18 0.82 -0.52 6.63
C ARG A 18 2.22 -1.07 6.90
N LYS A 19 2.38 -2.38 6.99
CA LYS A 19 3.69 -3.05 7.15
C LYS A 19 4.58 -2.87 5.92
N TRP A 20 4.02 -2.91 4.72
CA TRP A 20 4.79 -2.59 3.50
C TRP A 20 5.28 -1.16 3.53
N ALA A 21 4.40 -0.22 3.89
CA ALA A 21 4.77 1.18 4.02
C ALA A 21 5.84 1.43 5.10
N SER A 22 5.69 0.85 6.29
CA SER A 22 6.67 0.99 7.37
C SER A 22 8.02 0.34 7.03
N ARG A 23 8.05 -0.62 6.10
CA ARG A 23 9.26 -1.29 5.61
C ARG A 23 9.84 -0.62 4.36
N GLY A 24 9.27 0.49 3.90
CA GLY A 24 9.72 1.20 2.69
C GLY A 24 9.41 0.47 1.39
N LYS A 25 8.62 -0.61 1.41
CA LYS A 25 8.21 -1.35 0.20
C LYS A 25 7.09 -0.68 -0.58
N LEU A 26 6.34 0.21 0.08
CA LEU A 26 5.21 0.94 -0.48
C LEU A 26 5.30 2.40 -0.01
N THR A 27 5.23 3.34 -0.94
CA THR A 27 5.29 4.76 -0.62
C THR A 27 3.98 5.20 0.02
N ARG A 28 4.06 5.80 1.21
CA ARG A 28 2.91 6.41 1.88
C ARG A 28 2.76 7.86 1.44
N TYR A 29 1.77 8.13 0.60
CA TYR A 29 1.36 9.48 0.22
C TYR A 29 0.30 10.06 1.17
N GLY A 30 -0.02 11.33 0.93
CA GLY A 30 -1.11 12.04 1.60
C GLY A 30 -0.66 12.77 2.86
N ARG A 31 -1.62 13.07 3.72
CA ARG A 31 -1.44 13.91 4.91
C ARG A 31 -1.51 13.10 6.21
N PRO A 32 -1.11 13.65 7.36
CA PRO A 32 -1.41 13.04 8.65
C PRO A 32 -2.92 12.69 8.74
N GLY A 33 -3.22 11.46 9.16
CA GLY A 33 -4.59 10.95 9.25
C GLY A 33 -5.21 10.40 7.94
N ARG A 34 -4.64 10.68 6.76
CA ARG A 34 -5.12 10.14 5.47
C ARG A 34 -3.97 9.61 4.63
N ALA A 35 -3.70 8.32 4.76
CA ALA A 35 -2.69 7.62 3.98
C ALA A 35 -3.26 7.22 2.62
N GLU A 36 -2.51 7.52 1.57
CA GLU A 36 -2.82 7.13 0.20
C GLU A 36 -1.66 6.37 -0.42
N TYR A 37 -1.97 5.45 -1.33
CA TYR A 37 -1.05 4.52 -1.96
C TYR A 37 -1.28 4.47 -3.47
N ASP A 38 -0.21 4.24 -4.22
CA ASP A 38 -0.26 4.08 -5.66
C ASP A 38 -0.65 2.64 -6.04
N LEU A 39 -1.49 2.48 -7.06
CA LEU A 39 -1.91 1.16 -7.55
C LEU A 39 -0.77 0.42 -8.24
N GLU A 40 0.09 1.14 -8.94
CA GLU A 40 1.21 0.59 -9.69
C GLU A 40 2.28 0.04 -8.75
N GLU A 41 2.61 0.76 -7.68
CA GLU A 41 3.51 0.23 -6.65
C GLU A 41 2.94 -1.02 -5.98
N ILE A 42 1.62 -1.10 -5.78
CA ILE A 42 0.97 -2.31 -5.26
C ILE A 42 1.12 -3.45 -6.27
N ARG A 43 0.89 -3.18 -7.56
CA ARG A 43 1.06 -4.16 -8.65
C ARG A 43 2.48 -4.69 -8.69
N GLU A 44 3.49 -3.83 -8.59
CA GLU A 44 4.91 -4.21 -8.55
C GLU A 44 5.23 -5.12 -7.36
N ILE A 45 4.68 -4.82 -6.17
CA ILE A 45 4.86 -5.69 -4.98
C ILE A 45 4.25 -7.07 -5.21
N LEU A 46 3.04 -7.14 -5.80
CA LEU A 46 2.36 -8.40 -6.07
C LEU A 46 3.07 -9.23 -7.15
N GLU A 47 3.68 -8.57 -8.13
CA GLU A 47 4.50 -9.20 -9.17
C GLU A 47 5.92 -9.56 -8.68
N GLY A 48 6.28 -9.21 -7.44
CA GLY A 48 7.59 -9.51 -6.86
C GLY A 48 8.74 -8.66 -7.43
N LYS A 49 8.42 -7.50 -8.01
CA LYS A 49 9.38 -6.59 -8.64
C LYS A 49 10.01 -5.59 -7.65
N ARG A 50 9.65 -5.66 -6.35
CA ARG A 50 10.01 -4.69 -5.30
C ARG A 50 10.22 -5.31 -3.91
#